data_AF-A0A0R0E5W9-F1
#
_entry.id   AF-A0A0R0E5W9-F1
#
_cell.length_a   1.000
_cell.length_b   1.000
_cell.length_c   1.000
_cell.angle_alpha   90.00
_cell.angle_beta   90.00
_cell.angle_gamma   90.00
#
_symmetry.space_group_name_H-M   'P 1'
#
loop_
_entity.id
_entity.type
_entity.pdbx_description
1 polymer ?
#
loop_
_entity_poly.entity_id
_entity_poly.type
_entity_poly.pdbx_seq_one_letter_code
_entity_poly.pdbx_strand_id
1 'polypeptide(L)'
;MSPLGISGLAHLFGILAFILLLVWLLHYREGIDYDSDKGFRVFNRKESQEVCSHALHLIAIVLGIVGLNAVFKFHGMENIPNVYSLHSWIGIVTFCLFGLQWLFGFVVFMLQGASVNTRAKVLPWHKVGGRALLFMAVCAAETGLMEKSCFLTNLKLLHGRESNLINFTGLAILLFGVFVNFSVGFS
;
A
#
# COMPACT_ATOMS: atom_id res chain seq x y z
N MET A 1 -17.56 9.77 -17.08
CA MET A 1 -16.68 8.58 -17.22
C MET A 1 -17.43 7.38 -16.66
N SER A 2 -17.42 6.21 -17.31
CA SER A 2 -18.12 5.03 -16.81
C SER A 2 -17.37 4.41 -15.61
N PRO A 3 -18.03 3.62 -14.73
CA PRO A 3 -17.36 2.93 -13.63
C PRO A 3 -16.19 2.03 -14.09
N LEU A 4 -16.32 1.44 -15.29
CA LEU A 4 -15.25 0.67 -15.93
C LEU A 4 -14.07 1.56 -16.30
N GLY A 5 -14.31 2.76 -16.84
CA GLY A 5 -13.26 3.73 -17.17
C GLY A 5 -12.51 4.21 -15.93
N ILE A 6 -13.22 4.46 -14.83
CA ILE A 6 -12.60 4.88 -13.55
C ILE A 6 -11.73 3.75 -12.98
N SER A 7 -12.25 2.51 -12.97
CA SER A 7 -11.47 1.34 -12.57
C SER A 7 -10.25 1.14 -13.47
N GLY A 8 -10.38 1.37 -14.78
CA GLY A 8 -9.26 1.31 -15.73
C GLY A 8 -8.15 2.30 -15.38
N LEU A 9 -8.50 3.54 -15.00
CA LEU A 9 -7.53 4.53 -14.55
C LEU A 9 -6.86 4.15 -13.22
N ALA A 10 -7.61 3.56 -12.28
CA ALA A 10 -7.02 3.05 -11.04
C ALA A 10 -5.93 2.01 -11.32
N HIS A 11 -6.21 1.03 -12.19
CA HIS A 11 -5.19 0.03 -12.57
C HIS A 11 -4.02 0.66 -13.31
N LEU A 12 -4.27 1.59 -14.23
CA LEU A 12 -3.23 2.30 -14.97
C LEU A 12 -2.26 3.01 -14.03
N PHE A 13 -2.75 3.81 -13.08
CA PHE A 13 -1.90 4.54 -12.14
C PHE A 13 -1.23 3.60 -11.13
N GLY A 14 -1.88 2.51 -10.73
CA GLY A 14 -1.26 1.49 -9.87
C GLY A 14 -0.08 0.80 -10.55
N ILE A 15 -0.26 0.36 -11.81
CA ILE A 15 0.81 -0.25 -12.61
C ILE A 15 1.92 0.78 -12.87
N LEU A 16 1.57 2.02 -13.21
CA LEU A 16 2.54 3.08 -13.41
C LEU A 16 3.36 3.36 -12.16
N ALA A 17 2.73 3.50 -11.00
CA ALA A 17 3.42 3.72 -9.73
C ALA A 17 4.37 2.56 -9.40
N PHE A 18 3.94 1.31 -9.62
CA PHE A 18 4.78 0.14 -9.43
C PHE A 18 5.99 0.12 -10.37
N ILE A 19 5.80 0.39 -11.66
CA ILE A 19 6.88 0.46 -12.65
C ILE A 19 7.86 1.59 -12.30
N LEU A 20 7.38 2.79 -11.98
CA LEU A 20 8.23 3.93 -11.63
C LEU A 20 9.03 3.67 -10.35
N LEU A 21 8.41 3.03 -9.36
CA LEU A 21 9.07 2.60 -8.13
C LEU A 21 10.18 1.57 -8.43
N LEU A 22 9.89 0.54 -9.22
CA LEU A 22 10.89 -0.45 -9.63
C LEU A 22 12.04 0.18 -10.41
N VAL A 23 11.74 1.05 -11.38
CA VAL A 23 12.78 1.78 -12.13
C VAL A 23 13.62 2.63 -11.18
N TRP A 24 13.02 3.31 -10.22
CA TRP A 24 13.76 4.11 -9.25
C TRP A 24 14.67 3.25 -8.37
N LEU A 25 14.14 2.16 -7.81
CA LEU A 25 14.89 1.26 -6.94
C LEU A 25 15.99 0.52 -7.70
N LEU A 26 15.68 -0.08 -8.84
CA LEU A 26 16.64 -0.87 -9.62
C LEU A 26 17.72 -0.01 -10.27
N HIS A 27 17.35 1.16 -10.83
CA HIS A 27 18.32 2.00 -11.53
C HIS A 27 19.19 2.83 -10.60
N TYR A 28 18.64 3.34 -9.48
CA TYR A 28 19.35 4.26 -8.59
C TYR A 28 19.80 3.65 -7.26
N ARG A 29 19.19 2.56 -6.81
CA ARG A 29 19.35 2.06 -5.42
C ARG A 29 19.56 0.55 -5.30
N GLU A 30 19.91 -0.14 -6.39
CA GLU A 30 20.23 -1.59 -6.43
C GLU A 30 19.21 -2.45 -5.65
N GLY A 31 17.97 -2.57 -6.16
CA GLY A 31 16.86 -3.14 -5.38
C GLY A 31 16.02 -4.23 -6.07
N ILE A 32 16.44 -5.49 -5.87
CA ILE A 32 15.71 -6.77 -5.79
C ILE A 32 14.82 -7.26 -6.97
N ASP A 33 15.11 -8.48 -7.39
CA ASP A 33 14.41 -9.31 -8.38
C ASP A 33 13.47 -10.31 -7.67
N TYR A 34 12.20 -10.39 -8.09
CA TYR A 34 11.24 -11.38 -7.58
C TYR A 34 10.32 -11.86 -8.72
N ASP A 35 10.34 -13.17 -8.94
CA ASP A 35 9.46 -13.88 -9.86
C ASP A 35 8.47 -14.74 -9.05
N SER A 36 7.18 -14.62 -9.34
CA SER A 36 6.17 -15.54 -8.79
C SER A 36 4.92 -15.59 -9.65
N ASP A 37 4.59 -16.77 -10.17
CA ASP A 37 3.27 -17.07 -10.71
C ASP A 37 2.86 -18.52 -10.42
N LYS A 38 1.75 -18.70 -9.70
CA LYS A 38 1.02 -19.96 -9.55
C LYS A 38 -0.47 -19.64 -9.37
N GLY A 39 -1.27 -19.94 -10.38
CA GLY A 39 -2.73 -19.85 -10.33
C GLY A 39 -3.42 -21.03 -9.64
N PHE A 40 -4.70 -20.85 -9.24
CA PHE A 40 -5.64 -21.94 -8.96
C PHE A 40 -7.13 -21.54 -8.82
N ARG A 41 -7.98 -22.28 -9.56
CA ARG A 41 -9.39 -22.76 -9.44
C ARG A 41 -10.63 -21.94 -9.02
N VAL A 42 -11.71 -22.50 -9.56
CA VAL A 42 -13.17 -22.34 -9.51
C VAL A 42 -13.75 -22.20 -8.11
N PHE A 43 -14.13 -20.98 -7.75
CA PHE A 43 -15.11 -20.67 -6.71
C PHE A 43 -16.09 -19.61 -7.25
N ASN A 44 -17.19 -19.38 -6.54
CA ASN A 44 -18.14 -18.34 -6.91
C ASN A 44 -17.45 -16.97 -6.88
N ARG A 45 -17.72 -16.09 -7.86
CA ARG A 45 -16.96 -14.85 -8.09
C ARG A 45 -16.74 -14.02 -6.81
N LYS A 46 -17.77 -13.89 -5.96
CA LYS A 46 -17.68 -13.11 -4.70
C LYS A 46 -16.80 -13.79 -3.66
N GLU A 47 -16.98 -15.09 -3.47
CA GLU A 47 -16.19 -15.88 -2.52
C GLU A 47 -14.71 -15.94 -2.95
N SER A 48 -14.45 -16.14 -4.26
CA SER A 48 -13.10 -16.05 -4.82
C SER A 48 -12.45 -14.70 -4.53
N GLN A 49 -13.18 -13.59 -4.74
CA GLN A 49 -12.65 -12.25 -4.51
C GLN A 49 -12.32 -12.00 -3.04
N GLU A 50 -13.17 -12.46 -2.12
CA GLU A 50 -12.94 -12.37 -0.68
C GLU A 50 -11.70 -13.17 -0.26
N VAL A 51 -11.60 -14.44 -0.67
CA VAL A 51 -10.44 -15.30 -0.39
C VAL A 51 -9.14 -14.68 -0.93
N CYS A 52 -9.14 -14.28 -2.21
CA CYS A 52 -7.97 -13.68 -2.84
C CYS A 52 -7.57 -12.38 -2.14
N SER A 53 -8.52 -11.52 -1.79
CA SER A 53 -8.23 -10.25 -1.11
C SER A 53 -7.62 -10.49 0.29
N HIS A 54 -8.16 -11.42 1.08
CA HIS A 54 -7.56 -11.75 2.39
C HIS A 54 -6.16 -12.34 2.24
N ALA A 55 -5.93 -13.21 1.24
CA ALA A 55 -4.63 -13.80 0.98
C ALA A 55 -3.59 -12.76 0.52
N LEU A 56 -3.95 -11.87 -0.40
CA LEU A 56 -3.07 -10.78 -0.86
C LEU A 56 -2.71 -9.82 0.28
N HIS A 57 -3.67 -9.46 1.12
CA HIS A 57 -3.40 -8.63 2.29
C HIS A 57 -2.51 -9.33 3.32
N LEU A 58 -2.63 -10.65 3.50
CA LEU A 58 -1.72 -11.41 4.36
C LEU A 58 -0.29 -11.37 3.82
N ILE A 59 -0.09 -11.55 2.51
CA ILE A 59 1.22 -11.40 1.86
C ILE A 59 1.76 -9.98 2.08
N ALA A 60 0.92 -8.95 1.93
CA ALA A 60 1.31 -7.57 2.18
C ALA A 60 1.73 -7.32 3.64
N ILE A 61 1.06 -7.94 4.61
CA ILE A 61 1.45 -7.86 6.03
C ILE A 61 2.83 -8.52 6.23
N VAL A 62 3.06 -9.71 5.66
CA VAL A 62 4.36 -10.39 5.78
C VAL A 62 5.48 -9.56 5.16
N LEU A 63 5.28 -9.05 3.94
CA LEU A 63 6.25 -8.16 3.28
C LEU A 63 6.46 -6.86 4.07
N GLY A 64 5.42 -6.31 4.67
CA GLY A 64 5.52 -5.13 5.55
C GLY A 64 6.33 -5.40 6.82
N ILE A 65 6.18 -6.57 7.45
CA ILE A 65 7.02 -6.98 8.59
C ILE A 65 8.49 -7.07 8.16
N VAL A 66 8.77 -7.69 7.01
CA VAL A 66 10.13 -7.78 6.47
C VAL A 66 10.71 -6.39 6.20
N GLY A 67 9.93 -5.49 5.59
CA GLY A 67 10.32 -4.10 5.35
C GLY A 67 10.60 -3.31 6.63
N LEU A 68 9.74 -3.43 7.66
CA LEU A 68 9.97 -2.78 8.95
C LEU A 68 11.24 -3.29 9.64
N ASN A 69 11.49 -4.59 9.60
CA ASN A 69 12.72 -5.17 10.12
C ASN A 69 13.95 -4.63 9.38
N ALA A 70 13.88 -4.51 8.05
CA ALA A 70 14.97 -3.95 7.24
C ALA A 70 15.25 -2.48 7.60
N VAL A 71 14.21 -1.65 7.75
CA VAL A 71 14.35 -0.23 8.13
C VAL A 71 14.95 -0.07 9.53
N PHE A 72 14.45 -0.80 10.52
CA PHE A 72 15.00 -0.70 11.88
C PHE A 72 16.43 -1.24 11.98
N LYS A 73 16.76 -2.30 11.24
CA LYS A 73 18.14 -2.77 11.13
C LYS A 73 19.03 -1.70 10.50
N PHE A 74 18.59 -1.05 9.43
CA PHE A 74 19.31 0.04 8.78
C PHE A 74 19.56 1.23 9.72
N HIS A 75 18.53 1.68 10.44
CA HIS A 75 18.69 2.74 11.46
C HIS A 75 19.69 2.35 12.55
N GLY A 76 19.68 1.09 13.01
CA GLY A 76 20.66 0.59 13.96
C GLY A 76 22.10 0.61 13.42
N MET A 77 22.30 0.26 12.15
CA MET A 77 23.63 0.29 11.51
C MET A 77 24.16 1.71 11.30
N GLU A 78 23.27 2.63 10.91
CA GLU A 78 23.61 4.03 10.62
C GLU A 78 23.50 4.96 11.84
N ASN A 79 23.20 4.43 13.04
CA ASN A 79 22.97 5.19 14.26
C ASN A 79 21.89 6.29 14.13
N ILE A 80 20.85 6.01 13.33
CA ILE A 80 19.71 6.90 13.14
C ILE A 80 18.65 6.57 14.22
N PRO A 81 18.08 7.57 14.91
CA PRO A 81 16.97 7.33 15.84
C PRO A 81 15.79 6.63 15.16
N ASN A 82 15.14 5.70 15.85
CA ASN A 82 13.95 5.05 15.31
C ASN A 82 12.71 5.95 15.41
N VAL A 83 11.82 5.87 14.41
CA VAL A 83 10.48 6.50 14.43
C VAL A 83 10.50 8.01 14.77
N TYR A 84 11.45 8.75 14.20
CA TYR A 84 11.60 10.19 14.46
C TYR A 84 10.84 11.07 13.46
N SER A 85 10.56 10.55 12.26
CA SER A 85 9.94 11.32 11.17
C SER A 85 8.42 11.16 11.12
N LEU A 86 7.73 12.17 10.60
CA LEU A 86 6.28 12.10 10.36
C LEU A 86 5.93 10.90 9.47
N HIS A 87 6.76 10.61 8.47
CA HIS A 87 6.66 9.42 7.64
C HIS A 87 6.61 8.15 8.49
N SER A 88 7.56 7.99 9.41
CA SER A 88 7.64 6.81 10.27
C SER A 88 6.40 6.64 11.16
N TRP A 89 5.87 7.75 11.70
CA TRP A 89 4.65 7.73 12.52
C TRP A 89 3.42 7.32 11.70
N ILE A 90 3.21 7.93 10.53
CA ILE A 90 2.09 7.58 9.65
C ILE A 90 2.24 6.12 9.20
N GLY A 91 3.45 5.71 8.80
CA GLY A 91 3.75 4.35 8.35
C GLY A 91 3.43 3.29 9.40
N ILE A 92 3.95 3.43 10.62
CA ILE A 92 3.73 2.44 11.68
C ILE A 92 2.26 2.38 12.12
N VAL A 93 1.59 3.54 12.27
CA VAL A 93 0.17 3.60 12.61
C VAL A 93 -0.68 2.94 11.52
N THR A 94 -0.38 3.22 10.25
CA THR A 94 -1.06 2.61 9.10
C THR A 94 -0.88 1.11 9.11
N PHE A 95 0.35 0.63 9.32
CA PHE A 95 0.64 -0.80 9.32
C PHE A 95 -0.08 -1.54 10.44
N CYS A 96 -0.07 -0.99 11.67
CA CYS A 96 -0.79 -1.57 12.80
C CYS A 96 -2.31 -1.59 12.56
N LEU A 97 -2.90 -0.49 12.09
CA LEU A 97 -4.34 -0.42 11.80
C LEU A 97 -4.73 -1.32 10.62
N PHE A 98 -3.85 -1.49 9.63
CA PHE A 98 -4.06 -2.44 8.53
C PHE A 98 -4.09 -3.89 9.03
N GLY A 99 -3.16 -4.28 9.90
CA GLY A 99 -3.17 -5.59 10.54
C GLY A 99 -4.43 -5.85 11.38
N LEU A 100 -4.86 -4.85 12.17
CA LEU A 100 -6.10 -4.94 12.96
C LEU A 100 -7.35 -5.02 12.07
N GLN A 101 -7.43 -4.20 11.02
CA GLN A 101 -8.54 -4.22 10.05
C GLN A 101 -8.62 -5.56 9.32
N TRP A 102 -7.47 -6.13 8.93
CA TRP A 102 -7.39 -7.45 8.30
C TRP A 102 -7.85 -8.55 9.25
N LEU A 103 -7.35 -8.57 10.50
CA LEU A 103 -7.73 -9.57 11.49
C LEU A 103 -9.22 -9.49 11.82
N PHE A 104 -9.74 -8.28 12.04
CA PHE A 104 -11.17 -8.05 12.27
C PHE A 104 -12.01 -8.53 11.08
N GLY A 105 -11.65 -8.13 9.86
CA GLY A 105 -12.36 -8.54 8.65
C GLY A 105 -12.34 -10.05 8.44
N PHE A 106 -11.19 -10.68 8.67
CA PHE A 106 -11.01 -12.13 8.58
C PHE A 106 -11.93 -12.87 9.57
N VAL A 107 -11.95 -12.49 10.85
CA VAL A 107 -12.80 -13.14 11.85
C VAL A 107 -14.29 -12.91 11.56
N VAL A 108 -14.68 -11.68 11.25
CA VAL A 108 -16.10 -11.31 11.12
C VAL A 108 -16.72 -11.79 9.81
N PHE A 109 -16.00 -11.67 8.68
CA PHE A 109 -16.55 -11.95 7.35
C PHE A 109 -16.10 -13.30 6.79
N MET A 110 -14.81 -13.64 6.90
CA MET A 110 -14.28 -14.88 6.32
C MET A 110 -14.61 -16.10 7.18
N LEU A 111 -14.32 -16.05 8.48
CA LEU A 111 -14.66 -17.13 9.43
C LEU A 111 -16.12 -17.11 9.87
N GLN A 112 -16.89 -16.10 9.44
CA GLN A 112 -18.27 -15.88 9.85
C GLN A 112 -18.46 -15.88 11.38
N GLY A 113 -17.47 -15.41 12.13
CA GLY A 113 -17.47 -15.44 13.60
C GLY A 113 -18.49 -14.49 14.26
N ALA A 114 -19.30 -13.79 13.47
CA ALA A 114 -20.35 -12.88 13.93
C ALA A 114 -21.70 -13.21 13.30
N SER A 115 -22.78 -12.91 14.03
CA SER A 115 -24.15 -13.07 13.53
C SER A 115 -24.38 -12.27 12.24
N VAL A 116 -25.31 -12.71 11.39
CA VAL A 116 -25.67 -12.02 10.15
C VAL A 116 -26.03 -10.54 10.40
N ASN A 117 -26.77 -10.27 11.48
CA ASN A 117 -27.14 -8.90 11.88
C ASN A 117 -25.91 -8.07 12.25
N THR A 118 -24.96 -8.64 13.00
CA THR A 118 -23.71 -7.96 13.37
C THR A 118 -22.87 -7.65 12.12
N ARG A 119 -22.67 -8.64 11.23
CA ARG A 119 -21.91 -8.45 9.98
C ARG A 119 -22.52 -7.34 9.11
N ALA A 120 -23.84 -7.30 8.99
CA ALA A 120 -24.54 -6.26 8.25
C ALA A 120 -24.29 -4.85 8.83
N LYS A 121 -24.23 -4.72 10.17
CA LYS A 121 -23.98 -3.44 10.86
C LYS A 121 -22.52 -2.99 10.78
N VAL A 122 -21.55 -3.91 10.78
CA VAL A 122 -20.12 -3.58 10.77
C VAL A 122 -19.53 -3.45 9.36
N LEU A 123 -20.17 -4.03 8.33
CA LEU A 123 -19.71 -3.94 6.95
C LEU A 123 -19.49 -2.50 6.44
N PRO A 124 -20.39 -1.52 6.69
CA PRO A 124 -20.14 -0.13 6.28
C PRO A 124 -18.89 0.46 6.94
N TRP A 125 -18.68 0.19 8.23
CA TRP A 125 -17.50 0.65 8.97
C TRP A 125 -16.21 0.02 8.47
N HIS A 126 -16.23 -1.29 8.15
CA HIS A 126 -15.08 -1.97 7.55
C HIS A 126 -14.70 -1.37 6.19
N LYS A 127 -15.69 -1.08 5.33
CA LYS A 127 -15.46 -0.41 4.03
C LYS A 127 -14.87 0.99 4.19
N VAL A 128 -15.41 1.79 5.11
CA VAL A 128 -14.88 3.15 5.39
C VAL A 128 -13.47 3.07 5.96
N GLY A 129 -13.22 2.16 6.90
CA GLY A 129 -11.90 1.94 7.48
C GLY A 129 -10.86 1.49 6.46
N GLY A 130 -11.23 0.60 5.52
CA GLY A 130 -10.38 0.21 4.40
C GLY A 130 -9.99 1.39 3.50
N ARG A 131 -10.94 2.29 3.20
CA ARG A 131 -10.63 3.51 2.44
C ARG A 131 -9.73 4.48 3.21
N ALA A 132 -9.97 4.66 4.50
CA ALA A 132 -9.11 5.50 5.34
C ALA A 132 -7.66 4.98 5.36
N LEU A 133 -7.48 3.66 5.49
CA LEU A 133 -6.18 3.01 5.43
C LEU A 133 -5.48 3.19 4.09
N LEU A 134 -6.20 3.14 2.96
CA LEU A 134 -5.63 3.44 1.65
C LEU A 134 -5.05 4.86 1.60
N PHE A 135 -5.80 5.86 2.07
CA PHE A 135 -5.30 7.24 2.09
C PHE A 135 -4.12 7.42 3.04
N MET A 136 -4.14 6.77 4.20
CA MET A 136 -3.00 6.79 5.11
C MET A 136 -1.76 6.13 4.50
N ALA A 137 -1.92 5.05 3.74
CA ALA A 137 -0.82 4.40 3.01
C ALA A 137 -0.27 5.32 1.90
N VAL A 138 -1.13 6.03 1.18
CA VAL A 138 -0.71 7.07 0.22
C VAL A 138 0.09 8.16 0.95
N CYS A 139 -0.43 8.71 2.05
CA CYS A 139 0.29 9.71 2.85
C CYS A 139 1.65 9.18 3.36
N ALA A 140 1.71 7.93 3.81
CA ALA A 140 2.96 7.30 4.22
C ALA A 140 3.95 7.24 3.05
N ALA A 141 3.51 6.81 1.87
CA ALA A 141 4.36 6.73 0.68
C ALA A 141 4.87 8.11 0.24
N GLU A 142 4.00 9.11 0.13
CA GLU A 142 4.37 10.48 -0.27
C GLU A 142 5.40 11.10 0.69
N THR A 143 5.15 10.96 2.00
CA THR A 143 6.07 11.49 3.02
C THR A 143 7.42 10.76 3.01
N GLY A 144 7.45 9.45 2.72
CA GLY A 144 8.69 8.68 2.59
C GLY A 144 9.50 9.06 1.35
N LEU A 145 8.83 9.26 0.22
CA LEU A 145 9.48 9.76 -1.01
C LEU A 145 10.06 11.16 -0.79
N MET A 146 9.32 12.05 -0.12
CA MET A 146 9.79 13.40 0.20
C MET A 146 10.99 13.38 1.16
N GLU A 147 10.94 12.56 2.22
CA GLU A 147 12.06 12.38 3.15
C GLU A 147 13.31 11.89 2.43
N LYS A 148 13.18 10.89 1.55
CA LYS A 148 14.31 10.38 0.77
C LYS A 148 14.86 11.43 -0.20
N SER A 149 13.99 12.19 -0.87
CA SER A 149 14.39 13.28 -1.77
C SER A 149 15.17 14.37 -1.02
N CYS A 150 14.68 14.78 0.14
CA CYS A 150 15.35 15.75 1.02
C CYS A 150 16.72 15.25 1.47
N PHE A 151 16.79 14.00 1.92
CA PHE A 151 18.06 13.37 2.34
C PHE A 151 19.10 13.37 1.21
N LEU A 152 18.72 12.93 0.00
CA LEU A 152 19.62 12.91 -1.15
C LEU A 152 20.03 14.32 -1.61
N THR A 153 19.14 15.30 -1.47
CA THR A 153 19.44 16.72 -1.75
C THR A 153 20.50 17.25 -0.79
N ASN A 154 20.37 16.98 0.51
CA ASN A 154 21.34 17.41 1.52
C ASN A 154 22.72 16.78 1.31
N LEU A 155 22.77 15.53 0.82
CA LEU A 155 24.01 14.87 0.43
C LEU A 155 24.55 15.31 -0.94
N LYS A 156 23.83 16.17 -1.67
CA LYS A 156 24.12 16.55 -3.06
C LYS A 156 24.24 15.35 -4.02
N LEU A 157 23.56 14.26 -3.69
CA LEU A 157 23.51 13.03 -4.50
C LEU A 157 22.25 12.96 -5.38
N LEU A 158 21.28 13.86 -5.17
CA LEU A 158 20.05 13.89 -5.95
C LEU A 158 20.30 14.53 -7.32
N HIS A 159 20.18 13.73 -8.38
CA HIS A 159 20.25 14.21 -9.75
C HIS A 159 18.87 14.65 -10.25
N GLY A 160 18.82 15.59 -11.21
CA GLY A 160 17.55 16.12 -11.74
C GLY A 160 16.62 15.04 -12.33
N ARG A 161 17.17 14.00 -12.96
CA ARG A 161 16.39 12.86 -13.49
C ARG A 161 15.81 11.99 -12.38
N GLU A 162 16.58 11.76 -11.31
CA GLU A 162 16.12 11.00 -10.14
C GLU A 162 15.02 11.78 -9.40
N SER A 163 15.20 13.09 -9.22
CA SER A 163 14.20 13.96 -8.62
C SER A 163 12.86 13.92 -9.38
N ASN A 164 12.91 14.02 -10.71
CA ASN A 164 11.71 13.91 -11.53
C ASN A 164 11.04 12.54 -11.38
N LEU A 165 11.83 11.46 -11.36
CA LEU A 165 11.29 10.11 -11.19
C LEU A 165 10.59 9.93 -9.83
N ILE A 166 11.19 10.45 -8.74
CA ILE A 166 10.57 10.45 -7.41
C ILE A 166 9.24 11.22 -7.43
N ASN A 167 9.24 12.43 -8.01
CA ASN A 167 8.04 13.26 -8.08
C ASN A 167 6.92 12.62 -8.92
N PHE A 168 7.24 12.03 -10.07
CA PHE A 168 6.27 11.32 -10.89
C PHE A 168 5.75 10.05 -10.21
N THR A 169 6.59 9.37 -9.43
CA THR A 169 6.17 8.22 -8.61
C THR A 169 5.14 8.65 -7.57
N GLY A 170 5.41 9.74 -6.82
CA GLY A 170 4.45 10.29 -5.86
C GLY A 170 3.13 10.71 -6.51
N LEU A 171 3.20 11.45 -7.63
CA LEU A 171 1.99 11.80 -8.38
C LEU A 171 1.18 10.57 -8.83
N ALA A 172 1.85 9.51 -9.29
CA ALA A 172 1.19 8.26 -9.68
C ALA A 172 0.54 7.55 -8.48
N ILE A 173 1.19 7.51 -7.32
CA ILE A 173 0.64 6.93 -6.08
C ILE A 173 -0.58 7.72 -5.60
N LEU A 174 -0.51 9.05 -5.61
CA LEU A 174 -1.62 9.92 -5.26
C LEU A 174 -2.83 9.70 -6.18
N LEU A 175 -2.59 9.69 -7.50
CA LEU A 175 -3.64 9.44 -8.49
C LEU A 175 -4.23 8.05 -8.36
N PHE A 176 -3.41 7.03 -8.07
CA PHE A 176 -3.90 5.68 -7.75
C PHE A 176 -4.90 5.71 -6.59
N GLY A 177 -4.54 6.35 -5.46
CA GLY A 177 -5.45 6.48 -4.31
C GLY A 177 -6.77 7.19 -4.66
N VAL A 178 -6.71 8.28 -5.42
CA VAL A 178 -7.89 9.03 -5.87
C VAL A 178 -8.80 8.18 -6.75
N PHE A 179 -8.24 7.50 -7.76
CA PHE A 179 -9.04 6.71 -8.70
C PHE A 179 -9.59 5.43 -8.10
N VAL A 180 -8.89 4.79 -7.15
CA VAL A 180 -9.46 3.68 -6.37
C VAL A 180 -10.63 4.17 -5.50
N ASN A 181 -10.51 5.34 -4.88
CA ASN A 181 -11.62 5.90 -4.12
C ASN A 181 -12.84 6.21 -5.01
N PHE A 182 -12.62 6.75 -6.21
CA PHE A 182 -13.70 6.95 -7.17
C PHE A 182 -14.29 5.64 -7.68
N SER A 183 -13.49 4.62 -7.97
CA SER A 183 -14.02 3.33 -8.43
C SER A 183 -14.95 2.74 -7.37
N VAL A 184 -14.60 2.84 -6.08
CA VAL A 184 -15.45 2.37 -4.99
C VAL A 184 -16.66 3.28 -4.77
N GLY A 185 -16.53 4.60 -4.93
CA GLY A 185 -17.62 5.55 -4.73
C GLY A 185 -18.70 5.53 -5.81
N PHE A 186 -18.33 5.17 -7.04
CA PHE A 186 -19.24 5.05 -8.18
C PHE A 186 -19.66 3.61 -8.51
N SER A 187 -19.28 2.63 -7.68
CA SER A 187 -19.73 1.22 -7.76
C SER A 187 -20.95 0.98 -6.88
#